data_AF-A0ABD1VRX6-F1
#
_entry.id   AF-A0ABD1VRX6-F1
#
_cell.length_a   1.000
_cell.length_b   1.000
_cell.length_c   1.000
_cell.angle_alpha   90.00
_cell.angle_beta   90.00
_cell.angle_gamma   90.00
#
_symmetry.space_group_name_H-M   'P 1'
#
loop_
_entity.id
_entity.type
_entity.pdbx_description
1 polymer ?
#
loop_
_entity_poly.entity_id
_entity_poly.type
_entity_poly.pdbx_seq_one_letter_code
_entity_poly.pdbx_strand_id
1 'polypeptide(L)'
;MEDNTNNIVLAIVVITSVSWSAFVVSTTAAVDCTTITALISACSSFVRYGLPDPIPGSPCCIAMTSLNNMGDTSDNRRGVCRCMMDLITTYNPNATAIATLPGFCGVSLGFTIDPNTDCE
;
A
#
# COMPACT_ATOMS: atom_id res chain seq x y z
N MET A 1 -43.30 2.33 -14.08
CA MET A 1 -42.05 3.10 -14.01
C MET A 1 -42.10 3.86 -12.68
N GLU A 2 -42.16 3.24 -11.51
CA GLU A 2 -41.21 2.29 -10.88
C GLU A 2 -39.75 2.75 -11.05
N ASP A 3 -38.98 3.02 -9.98
CA ASP A 3 -39.05 2.42 -8.64
C ASP A 3 -38.63 3.40 -7.52
N ASN A 4 -39.54 3.61 -6.56
CA ASN A 4 -39.38 3.35 -5.12
C ASN A 4 -38.04 3.66 -4.41
N THR A 5 -37.16 4.50 -4.93
CA THR A 5 -35.82 4.65 -4.34
C THR A 5 -35.86 5.45 -3.03
N ASN A 6 -36.74 6.45 -2.91
CA ASN A 6 -36.79 7.36 -1.76
C ASN A 6 -37.26 6.71 -0.44
N ASN A 7 -38.17 5.72 -0.50
CA ASN A 7 -38.58 4.95 0.68
C ASN A 7 -37.56 3.87 1.08
N ILE A 8 -36.73 3.40 0.14
CA ILE A 8 -35.61 2.50 0.41
C ILE A 8 -34.48 3.28 1.10
N VAL A 9 -34.20 4.51 0.66
CA VAL A 9 -33.17 5.37 1.30
C VAL A 9 -33.53 5.67 2.76
N LEU A 10 -34.81 5.93 3.06
CA LEU A 10 -35.26 6.19 4.44
C LEU A 10 -35.27 4.94 5.32
N ALA A 11 -35.45 3.74 4.76
CA ALA A 11 -35.44 2.49 5.52
C ALA A 11 -34.03 1.95 5.82
N ILE A 12 -33.05 2.19 4.93
CA ILE A 12 -31.66 1.73 5.13
C ILE A 12 -30.92 2.57 6.18
N VAL A 13 -31.32 3.84 6.37
CA VAL A 13 -30.72 4.77 7.34
C VAL A 13 -30.98 4.35 8.81
N VAL A 14 -31.85 3.38 9.07
CA VAL A 14 -32.28 3.01 10.44
C VAL A 14 -31.60 1.74 11.00
N ILE A 15 -30.79 1.01 10.22
CA ILE A 15 -30.19 -0.25 10.69
C ILE A 15 -28.68 -0.31 10.37
N THR A 16 -27.87 0.48 11.09
CA THR A 16 -26.67 -0.04 11.77
C THR A 16 -26.16 1.02 12.74
N SER A 17 -26.40 0.73 14.01
CA SER A 17 -25.94 1.38 15.22
C SER A 17 -24.41 1.45 15.33
N VAL A 18 -23.91 2.62 15.78
CA VAL A 18 -22.65 2.85 16.51
C VAL A 18 -21.39 2.42 15.75
N SER A 19 -20.63 3.33 15.14
CA SER A 19 -19.79 4.31 15.85
C SER A 19 -19.22 5.30 14.85
N TRP A 20 -19.19 6.59 15.20
CA TRP A 20 -18.46 7.59 14.44
C TRP A 20 -16.95 7.39 14.68
N SER A 21 -16.32 6.52 13.91
CA SER A 21 -14.89 6.64 13.70
C SER A 21 -14.68 7.84 12.78
N ALA A 22 -14.16 8.93 13.35
CA ALA A 22 -13.66 10.05 12.58
C ALA A 22 -12.66 9.50 11.56
N PHE A 23 -13.02 9.54 10.27
CA PHE A 23 -12.04 9.44 9.21
C PHE A 23 -11.21 10.70 9.27
N VAL A 24 -10.15 10.67 10.08
CA VAL A 24 -9.11 11.70 10.06
C VAL A 24 -8.32 11.44 8.78
N VAL A 25 -8.76 12.04 7.67
CA VAL A 25 -7.91 12.15 6.48
C VAL A 25 -6.84 13.19 6.83
N SER A 26 -5.70 12.69 7.28
CA SER A 26 -4.50 13.49 7.51
C SER A 26 -4.03 14.07 6.17
N THR A 27 -4.45 15.30 5.87
CA THR A 27 -4.00 16.06 4.71
C THR A 27 -2.70 16.80 5.05
N THR A 28 -1.63 16.03 5.28
CA THR A 28 -0.34 16.45 4.73
C THR A 28 -0.30 15.92 3.29
N ALA A 29 0.66 16.26 2.44
CA ALA A 29 0.83 15.52 1.18
C ALA A 29 1.34 14.10 1.48
N ALA A 30 0.54 13.34 2.23
CA ALA A 30 0.86 12.09 2.85
C ALA A 30 0.76 11.03 1.78
N VAL A 31 1.90 10.45 1.44
CA VAL A 31 1.96 9.16 0.76
C VAL A 31 0.96 8.22 1.43
N ASP A 32 -0.05 7.81 0.67
CA ASP A 32 -1.11 6.94 1.18
C ASP A 32 -0.60 5.50 1.18
N CYS A 33 -0.43 4.91 2.36
CA CYS A 33 0.03 3.53 2.50
C CYS A 33 -0.93 2.53 1.82
N THR A 34 -2.20 2.88 1.60
CA THR A 34 -3.14 2.05 0.84
C THR A 34 -2.73 1.93 -0.62
N THR A 35 -2.18 3.01 -1.21
CA THR A 35 -1.65 3.01 -2.58
C THR A 35 -0.40 2.12 -2.66
N ILE A 36 0.50 2.21 -1.68
CA ILE A 36 1.68 1.34 -1.59
C ILE A 36 1.29 -0.14 -1.48
N THR A 37 0.29 -0.43 -0.66
CA THR A 37 -0.27 -1.78 -0.52
C THR A 37 -0.85 -2.29 -1.83
N ALA A 38 -1.57 -1.44 -2.57
CA ALA A 38 -2.08 -1.77 -3.89
C ALA A 38 -0.95 -2.05 -4.90
N LEU A 39 0.15 -1.28 -4.86
CA LEU A 39 1.32 -1.53 -5.71
C LEU A 39 1.98 -2.88 -5.39
N ILE A 40 2.10 -3.23 -4.10
CA ILE A 40 2.63 -4.54 -3.68
C ILE A 40 1.69 -5.68 -4.05
N SER A 41 0.37 -5.45 -4.12
CA SER A 41 -0.59 -6.46 -4.56
C SER A 41 -0.35 -6.95 -6.00
N ALA A 42 0.22 -6.09 -6.86
CA ALA A 42 0.65 -6.46 -8.21
C ALA A 42 1.81 -7.48 -8.22
N CYS A 43 2.49 -7.64 -7.08
CA CYS A 43 3.57 -8.60 -6.84
C CYS A 43 3.12 -9.79 -5.98
N SER A 44 1.81 -9.95 -5.73
CA SER A 44 1.27 -10.94 -4.78
C SER A 44 1.74 -12.37 -5.01
N SER A 45 1.94 -12.80 -6.26
CA SER A 45 2.49 -14.14 -6.56
C SER A 45 3.88 -14.32 -5.96
N PHE A 46 4.80 -13.38 -6.18
CA PHE A 46 6.14 -13.44 -5.60
C PHE A 46 6.10 -13.27 -4.08
N VAL A 47 5.30 -12.33 -3.57
CA VAL A 47 5.16 -12.12 -2.12
C VAL A 47 4.68 -13.39 -1.42
N ARG A 48 3.75 -14.14 -2.02
CA ARG A 48 3.15 -15.32 -1.41
C ARG A 48 3.95 -16.61 -1.59
N TYR A 49 4.59 -16.78 -2.73
CA TYR A 49 5.23 -18.05 -3.12
C TYR A 49 6.76 -17.93 -3.27
N GLY A 50 7.30 -16.72 -3.23
CA GLY A 50 8.72 -16.43 -3.49
C GLY A 50 9.14 -16.62 -4.95
N LEU A 51 8.21 -16.99 -5.85
CA LEU A 51 8.47 -17.38 -7.23
C LEU A 51 7.23 -17.08 -8.10
N PRO A 52 7.40 -16.86 -9.43
CA PRO A 52 8.66 -16.57 -10.10
C PRO A 52 9.19 -15.18 -9.70
N ASP A 53 10.51 -14.98 -9.83
CA ASP A 53 11.13 -13.69 -9.57
C ASP A 53 10.54 -12.59 -10.46
N PRO A 54 10.33 -11.36 -9.95
CA PRO A 54 9.85 -10.25 -10.75
C PRO A 54 10.86 -9.90 -11.84
N ILE A 55 10.39 -9.88 -13.08
CA ILE A 55 11.22 -9.51 -14.24
C ILE A 55 11.01 -8.01 -14.55
N PRO A 56 12.05 -7.24 -14.87
CA PRO A 56 11.91 -5.86 -15.34
C PRO A 56 10.89 -5.75 -16.49
N GLY A 57 10.00 -4.75 -16.40
CA GLY A 57 8.89 -4.57 -17.36
C GLY A 57 7.62 -5.38 -17.04
N SER A 58 7.64 -6.29 -16.06
CA SER A 58 6.42 -6.91 -15.54
C SER A 58 5.53 -5.90 -14.81
N PRO A 59 4.21 -6.17 -14.66
CA PRO A 59 3.31 -5.31 -13.89
C PRO A 59 3.80 -5.04 -12.46
N CYS A 60 4.40 -6.05 -11.82
CA CYS A 60 5.01 -5.92 -10.50
C CYS A 60 6.16 -4.90 -10.49
N CYS A 61 7.10 -4.99 -11.44
CA CYS A 61 8.22 -4.05 -11.47
C CYS A 61 7.84 -2.64 -11.94
N ILE A 62 6.82 -2.52 -12.78
CA ILE A 62 6.22 -1.21 -13.09
C ILE A 62 5.63 -0.60 -11.81
N ALA A 63 4.94 -1.39 -10.99
CA ALA A 63 4.42 -0.93 -9.70
C ALA A 63 5.54 -0.51 -8.73
N MET A 64 6.65 -1.26 -8.66
CA MET A 64 7.81 -0.87 -7.85
C MET A 64 8.48 0.42 -8.34
N THR A 65 8.48 0.66 -9.65
CA THR A 65 8.97 1.92 -10.22
C THR A 65 8.05 3.09 -9.85
N SER A 66 6.73 2.89 -9.92
CA SER A 66 5.76 3.88 -9.45
C SER A 66 5.92 4.17 -7.96
N LEU A 67 6.17 3.14 -7.14
CA LEU A 67 6.47 3.30 -5.71
C LEU A 67 7.68 4.21 -5.48
N ASN A 68 8.75 4.01 -6.25
CA ASN A 68 9.94 4.87 -6.17
C ASN A 68 9.65 6.31 -6.57
N ASN A 69 8.86 6.50 -7.64
CA ASN A 69 8.47 7.83 -8.09
C ASN A 69 7.58 8.57 -7.08
N MET A 70 6.85 7.85 -6.21
CA MET A 70 6.13 8.46 -5.11
C MET A 70 7.07 9.07 -4.07
N GLY A 71 8.29 8.55 -3.91
CA GLY A 71 9.31 9.04 -2.97
C GLY A 71 10.24 10.12 -3.54
N ASP A 72 9.76 10.92 -4.50
CA ASP A 72 10.55 11.94 -5.21
C ASP A 72 11.07 13.08 -4.31
N THR A 73 10.34 13.40 -3.24
CA THR A 73 10.74 14.36 -2.21
C THR A 73 11.15 13.66 -0.92
N SER A 74 11.92 14.35 -0.06
CA SER A 74 12.32 13.81 1.25
C SER A 74 11.12 13.43 2.12
N ASP A 75 10.10 14.28 2.16
CA ASP A 75 8.91 14.05 2.99
C ASP A 75 8.08 12.88 2.45
N ASN A 76 7.95 12.76 1.13
CA ASN A 76 7.30 11.60 0.54
C ASN A 76 8.10 10.32 0.78
N ARG A 77 9.43 10.35 0.64
CA ARG A 77 10.28 9.19 0.88
C ARG A 77 10.16 8.68 2.32
N ARG A 78 10.09 9.58 3.31
CA ARG A 78 9.79 9.24 4.71
C ARG A 78 8.43 8.57 4.85
N GLY A 79 7.42 9.08 4.13
CA GLY A 79 6.09 8.46 4.03
C GLY A 79 6.15 7.04 3.46
N VAL A 80 6.79 6.87 2.30
CA VAL A 80 6.98 5.54 1.67
C VAL A 80 7.71 4.59 2.61
N CYS A 81 8.78 5.05 3.25
CA CYS A 81 9.55 4.30 4.24
C CYS A 81 8.63 3.78 5.36
N ARG A 82 7.91 4.68 6.06
CA ARG A 82 7.02 4.29 7.16
C ARG A 82 5.96 3.27 6.72
N CYS A 83 5.38 3.46 5.54
CA CYS A 83 4.42 2.49 4.98
C CYS A 83 5.06 1.12 4.71
N MET A 84 6.24 1.07 4.09
CA MET A 84 6.91 -0.21 3.80
C MET A 84 7.23 -0.99 5.08
N MET A 85 7.61 -0.29 6.15
CA MET A 85 7.94 -0.90 7.45
C MET A 85 6.70 -1.46 8.14
N ASP A 86 5.57 -0.74 8.08
CA ASP A 86 4.28 -1.24 8.55
C ASP A 86 3.79 -2.45 7.73
N LEU A 87 4.05 -2.46 6.42
CA LEU A 87 3.68 -3.58 5.57
C LEU A 87 4.50 -4.84 5.87
N ILE A 88 5.83 -4.74 5.98
CA ILE A 88 6.64 -5.93 6.27
C ILE A 88 6.34 -6.53 7.65
N THR A 89 5.96 -5.70 8.63
CA THR A 89 5.52 -6.19 9.95
C THR A 89 4.15 -6.87 9.87
N THR A 90 3.24 -6.34 9.06
CA THR A 90 1.90 -6.91 8.83
C THR A 90 1.95 -8.22 8.03
N TYR A 91 2.77 -8.29 6.98
CA TYR A 91 2.84 -9.41 6.03
C TYR A 91 3.83 -10.51 6.48
N ASN A 92 3.85 -10.87 7.76
CA ASN A 92 4.67 -11.97 8.26
C ASN A 92 4.04 -13.33 7.87
N PRO A 93 4.77 -14.33 7.33
CA PRO A 93 6.24 -14.45 7.21
C PRO A 93 6.85 -13.92 5.88
N ASN A 94 6.06 -13.27 5.03
CA ASN A 94 6.47 -12.83 3.68
C ASN A 94 7.25 -11.49 3.66
N ALA A 95 7.62 -10.97 4.83
CA ALA A 95 8.38 -9.73 4.98
C ALA A 95 9.62 -9.66 4.08
N THR A 96 10.40 -10.75 4.05
CA THR A 96 11.62 -10.85 3.24
C THR A 96 11.33 -10.78 1.74
N ALA A 97 10.22 -11.35 1.27
CA ALA A 97 9.83 -11.28 -0.13
C ALA A 97 9.51 -9.82 -0.51
N ILE A 98 8.77 -9.10 0.35
CA ILE A 98 8.46 -7.68 0.13
C ILE A 98 9.74 -6.83 0.14
N ALA A 99 10.65 -7.08 1.08
CA ALA A 99 11.90 -6.33 1.20
C ALA A 99 12.84 -6.51 -0.01
N THR A 100 12.78 -7.65 -0.69
CA THR A 100 13.63 -7.96 -1.84
C THR A 100 13.03 -7.52 -3.18
N LEU A 101 11.72 -7.25 -3.24
CA LEU A 101 11.01 -6.82 -4.47
C LEU A 101 11.69 -5.67 -5.21
N PRO A 102 12.05 -4.54 -4.55
CA PRO A 102 12.69 -3.43 -5.27
C PRO A 102 14.00 -3.84 -5.93
N GLY A 103 14.79 -4.67 -5.24
CA GLY A 103 16.07 -5.18 -5.73
C GLY A 103 15.93 -6.02 -7.01
N PHE A 104 14.96 -6.95 -7.06
CA PHE A 104 14.67 -7.73 -8.27
C PHE A 104 14.24 -6.86 -9.45
N CYS A 105 13.53 -5.77 -9.17
CA CYS A 105 13.07 -4.83 -10.18
C CYS A 105 14.11 -3.76 -10.55
N GLY A 106 15.32 -3.79 -9.97
CA GLY A 106 16.36 -2.78 -10.21
C GLY A 106 16.01 -1.38 -9.66
N VAL A 107 15.11 -1.32 -8.67
CA VAL A 107 14.62 -0.08 -8.05
C VAL A 107 15.34 0.15 -6.72
N SER A 108 15.82 1.37 -6.50
CA SER A 108 16.42 1.79 -5.23
C SER A 108 15.60 2.92 -4.60
N LEU A 109 14.96 2.63 -3.46
CA LEU A 109 14.08 3.58 -2.75
C LEU A 109 14.86 4.60 -1.89
N GLY A 110 16.19 4.50 -1.84
CA GLY A 110 17.04 5.35 -1.02
C GLY A 110 17.03 5.03 0.48
N PHE A 111 16.44 3.91 0.88
CA PHE A 111 16.50 3.34 2.23
C PHE A 111 16.43 1.81 2.14
N THR A 112 16.83 1.14 3.22
CA THR A 112 16.73 -0.33 3.33
C THR A 112 15.37 -0.72 3.89
N ILE A 113 14.76 -1.79 3.40
CA ILE A 113 13.51 -2.29 3.96
C ILE A 113 13.86 -3.33 5.04
N ASP A 114 13.86 -2.91 6.29
CA ASP A 114 14.09 -3.74 7.48
C ASP A 114 13.20 -3.23 8.63
N PRO A 115 12.65 -4.11 9.50
CA PRO A 115 11.81 -3.71 10.63
C PRO A 115 12.46 -2.71 11.61
N ASN A 116 13.78 -2.56 11.60
CA ASN A 116 14.53 -1.62 12.45
C ASN A 116 15.02 -0.38 11.69
N THR A 117 14.58 -0.19 10.44
CA THR A 117 15.00 0.98 9.67
C THR A 117 14.38 2.26 10.23
N ASP A 118 15.22 3.28 10.39
CA ASP A 118 14.79 4.61 10.78
C ASP A 118 14.31 5.39 9.53
N CYS A 119 13.08 5.91 9.59
CA CYS A 119 12.40 6.62 8.49
C CYS A 119 12.37 8.15 8.68
N GLU A 120 13.26 8.70 9.50
CA GLU A 120 13.44 10.14 9.71
C GLU A 120 14.29 10.83 8.64
#